data_AF-A0A961XCZ1-F1
#
_entry.id   AF-A0A961XCZ1-F1
#
_cell.length_a   1.000
_cell.length_b   1.000
_cell.length_c   1.000
_cell.angle_alpha   90.00
_cell.angle_beta   90.00
_cell.angle_gamma   90.00
#
_symmetry.space_group_name_H-M   'P 1'
#
loop_
_entity.id
_entity.type
_entity.pdbx_description
1 polymer ?
#
loop_
_entity_poly.entity_id
_entity_poly.type
_entity_poly.pdbx_seq_one_letter_code
_entity_poly.pdbx_strand_id
1 'polypeptide(L)' 'MHIDSKLGHPDMDYSEHVGTYKMFCGVVLWSTVVILATVAGMAFFLT' A
#
# COMPACT_ATOMS: atom_id res chain seq x y z
N MET A 1 9.20 6.22 -1.39
CA MET A 1 8.60 7.53 -1.73
C MET A 1 9.11 8.54 -0.72
N HIS A 2 9.78 9.59 -1.18
CA HIS A 2 10.21 10.70 -0.32
C HIS A 2 9.15 11.80 -0.45
N ILE A 3 8.29 11.95 0.55
CA ILE A 3 7.28 13.01 0.59
C ILE A 3 7.94 14.20 1.28
N ASP A 4 8.16 15.29 0.55
CA ASP A 4 8.69 16.52 1.13
C ASP A 4 7.56 17.29 1.84
N SER A 5 7.53 17.17 3.16
CA SER A 5 6.55 17.83 4.02
C SER A 5 6.83 19.33 4.23
N LYS A 6 7.97 19.86 3.74
CA LYS A 6 8.35 21.28 3.95
C LYS A 6 7.51 22.28 3.17
N LEU A 7 6.81 21.82 2.14
CA LEU A 7 5.85 22.63 1.37
C LEU A 7 4.42 22.56 1.93
N GLY A 8 4.25 21.85 3.04
CA GLY A 8 2.98 21.62 3.69
C GLY A 8 2.50 22.77 4.58
N HIS A 9 1.25 22.69 5.01
CA HIS A 9 0.72 23.63 6.01
C HIS A 9 1.45 23.40 7.35
N PRO A 10 1.99 24.44 8.01
CA PRO A 10 2.87 24.29 9.17
C PRO A 10 2.18 23.61 10.37
N ASP A 11 0.86 23.71 10.47
CA ASP A 11 0.08 23.07 11.54
C ASP A 11 -0.29 21.60 11.27
N MET A 12 0.08 21.04 10.12
CA MET A 12 -0.26 19.65 9.76
C MET A 12 0.83 18.68 10.21
N ASP A 13 0.44 17.64 10.95
CA ASP A 13 1.34 16.53 11.31
C ASP A 13 1.54 15.57 10.12
N TYR A 14 2.54 15.88 9.30
CA TYR A 14 2.91 15.04 8.16
C TYR A 14 3.48 13.67 8.55
N SER A 15 3.92 13.47 9.81
CA SER A 15 4.52 12.19 10.22
C SER A 15 3.49 11.06 10.22
N GLU A 16 2.28 11.34 10.74
CA GLU A 16 1.17 10.39 10.78
C GLU A 16 0.64 10.09 9.37
N HIS A 17 0.51 11.12 8.53
CA HIS A 17 0.06 10.97 7.14
C HIS A 17 1.00 10.09 6.31
N VAL A 18 2.32 10.30 6.42
CA VAL A 18 3.32 9.50 5.71
C VAL A 18 3.30 8.05 6.21
N GLY A 19 3.17 7.84 7.52
CA GLY A 19 3.07 6.51 8.12
C GLY A 19 1.85 5.73 7.60
N THR A 20 0.68 6.36 7.63
CA THR A 20 -0.58 5.78 7.16
C THR A 20 -0.53 5.48 5.66
N TYR A 21 -0.01 6.41 4.86
CA TYR A 21 0.14 6.21 3.42
C TYR A 21 1.07 5.02 3.10
N LYS A 22 2.20 4.92 3.80
CA LYS A 22 3.13 3.79 3.64
C LYS A 22 2.46 2.46 4.00
N MET A 23 1.69 2.42 5.08
CA MET A 23 0.92 1.24 5.47
C MET A 23 -0.09 0.88 4.37
N PHE A 24 -0.87 1.85 3.89
CA PHE A 24 -1.85 1.66 2.82
C PHE A 24 -1.21 1.05 1.57
N CYS A 25 -0.10 1.64 1.08
CA CYS A 25 0.62 1.09 -0.07
C CYS A 25 1.08 -0.36 0.16
N GLY A 26 1.56 -0.67 1.37
CA GLY A 26 1.94 -2.03 1.73
C GLY A 26 0.77 -3.00 1.69
N VAL A 27 -0.36 -2.62 2.29
CA VAL A 27 -1.60 -3.43 2.29
C VAL A 27 -2.07 -3.69 0.87
N VAL A 28 -2.16 -2.67 0.03
CA VAL A 28 -2.62 -2.78 -1.37
C VAL A 28 -1.69 -3.67 -2.21
N LEU A 29 -0.36 -3.53 -2.04
CA LEU A 29 0.60 -4.36 -2.74
C LEU A 29 0.42 -5.83 -2.36
N TRP A 30 0.44 -6.14 -1.06
CA TRP A 30 0.33 -7.52 -0.60
C TRP A 30 -1.04 -8.13 -0.89
N SER A 31 -2.14 -7.36 -0.78
CA SER A 31 -3.46 -7.85 -1.16
C SER A 31 -3.53 -8.22 -2.65
N THR A 32 -2.93 -7.40 -3.50
CA THR A 32 -2.87 -7.67 -4.95
C THR A 32 -2.09 -8.95 -5.23
N VAL A 33 -0.93 -9.13 -4.58
CA VAL A 33 -0.13 -10.36 -4.70
C VAL A 33 -0.92 -11.59 -4.25
N VAL A 34 -1.64 -11.51 -3.13
CA VAL A 34 -2.46 -12.61 -2.62
C VAL A 34 -3.59 -12.97 -3.58
N ILE A 35 -4.28 -11.98 -4.15
CA ILE A 35 -5.33 -12.19 -5.14
C ILE A 35 -4.76 -12.90 -6.38
N LEU A 36 -3.62 -12.43 -6.90
CA LEU A 36 -2.97 -13.06 -8.06
C LEU A 36 -2.56 -14.51 -7.75
N ALA A 37 -1.98 -14.77 -6.58
CA ALA A 37 -1.62 -16.12 -6.14
C ALA A 37 -2.85 -17.04 -6.02
N THR A 38 -3.97 -16.50 -5.51
CA THR A 38 -5.24 -17.23 -5.39
C THR A 38 -5.79 -17.61 -6.77
N VAL A 39 -5.84 -16.65 -7.70
CA VAL A 39 -6.31 -16.90 -9.08
C VAL A 39 -5.41 -17.90 -9.79
N ALA A 40 -4.09 -17.78 -9.66
CA ALA A 40 -3.15 -18.75 -10.23
C ALA A 40 -3.31 -20.15 -9.62
N GLY A 41 -3.53 -20.24 -8.31
CA GLY A 41 -3.85 -21.50 -7.64
C GLY A 41 -5.14 -22.11 -8.16
N MET A 42 -6.20 -21.32 -8.30
CA MET A 42 -7.46 -21.78 -8.89
C MET A 42 -7.26 -22.29 -10.33
N ALA A 43 -6.47 -21.59 -11.14
CA ALA A 43 -6.15 -22.04 -12.50
C ALA A 43 -5.38 -23.38 -12.51
N PHE A 44 -4.50 -23.63 -11.54
CA PHE A 44 -3.76 -24.90 -11.46
C PHE A 44 -4.58 -26.07 -10.90
N PHE A 45 -5.44 -25.83 -9.91
CA PHE A 45 -6.15 -26.90 -9.19
C PHE A 45 -7.58 -27.15 -9.67
N LEU A 46 -8.23 -26.16 -10.31
CA LEU A 46 -9.64 -26.23 -10.72
C LEU A 46 -9.83 -26.26 -12.24
N THR A 47 -8.75 -26.25 -13.02
CA THR A 47 -8.76 -26.43 -14.49
C THR A 47 -8.16 -27.79 -14.81
#